data_AF-A0A1R3HQ43-F1
#
_entry.id   AF-A0A1R3HQ43-F1
#
_cell.length_a   1.000
_cell.length_b   1.000
_cell.length_c   1.000
_cell.angle_alpha   90.00
_cell.angle_beta   90.00
_cell.angle_gamma   90.00
#
_symmetry.space_group_name_H-M   'P 1'
#
loop_
_entity.id
_entity.type
_entity.pdbx_description
1 polymer ?
#
loop_
_entity_poly.entity_id
_entity_poly.type
_entity_poly.pdbx_seq_one_letter_code
_entity_poly.pdbx_strand_id
1 'polypeptide(L)'
;MAYKTVQASHMVQKVVHMILQLMAFVLGVVGLCAVFKFHDMINAEDVYSLHSWIGIGTISLFALQWLGGLSSFMFSKSEHTRASMLPWHICGGRALLYMSIATALTGLMEKATFLQFRHGREAHLVNFMGLSILLFGIFVDLSVALARYV
;
A
#
# COMPACT_ATOMS: atom_id res chain seq x y z
N MET A 1 -8.83 3.49 -8.41
CA MET A 1 -8.70 4.81 -9.06
C MET A 1 -8.45 4.75 -10.56
N ALA A 2 -7.45 4.01 -11.08
CA ALA A 2 -7.11 4.03 -12.52
C ALA A 2 -8.30 3.84 -13.49
N TYR A 3 -9.25 2.94 -13.17
CA TYR A 3 -10.48 2.70 -13.95
C TYR A 3 -11.46 3.89 -14.05
N LYS A 4 -11.25 4.94 -13.25
CA LYS A 4 -12.11 6.13 -13.23
C LYS A 4 -11.35 7.42 -13.54
N THR A 5 -10.03 7.44 -13.35
CA THR A 5 -9.18 8.62 -13.62
C THR A 5 -8.57 8.60 -15.01
N VAL A 6 -8.33 7.42 -15.60
CA VAL A 6 -7.75 7.30 -16.93
C VAL A 6 -8.88 7.25 -17.97
N GLN A 7 -8.98 8.28 -18.79
CA GLN A 7 -9.94 8.36 -19.90
C GLN A 7 -9.45 7.55 -21.11
N ALA A 8 -9.50 6.22 -20.99
CA ALA A 8 -9.08 5.30 -22.04
C ALA A 8 -9.97 4.04 -22.04
N SER A 9 -9.75 3.15 -23.02
CA SER A 9 -10.47 1.88 -23.06
C SER A 9 -10.21 1.04 -21.81
N HIS A 10 -11.18 0.19 -21.46
CA HIS A 10 -11.10 -0.64 -20.25
C HIS A 10 -9.82 -1.50 -20.20
N MET A 11 -9.34 -1.99 -21.35
CA MET A 11 -8.08 -2.72 -21.43
C MET A 11 -6.87 -1.85 -21.05
N VAL A 12 -6.82 -0.61 -21.52
CA VAL A 12 -5.75 0.35 -21.16
C VAL A 12 -5.79 0.66 -19.67
N GLN A 13 -6.97 0.95 -19.12
CA GLN A 13 -7.13 1.21 -17.68
C GLN A 13 -6.61 0.05 -16.81
N LYS A 14 -6.87 -1.18 -17.24
CA LYS A 14 -6.43 -2.41 -16.57
C LYS A 14 -4.91 -2.58 -16.60
N VAL A 15 -4.28 -2.34 -17.75
CA VAL A 15 -2.82 -2.37 -17.90
C VAL A 15 -2.18 -1.28 -17.05
N VAL A 16 -2.72 -0.05 -17.08
CA VAL A 16 -2.23 1.06 -16.24
C VAL A 16 -2.34 0.71 -14.76
N HIS A 17 -3.47 0.17 -14.31
CA HIS A 17 -3.64 -0.30 -12.94
C HIS A 17 -2.56 -1.33 -12.55
N MET A 18 -2.35 -2.35 -13.39
CA MET A 18 -1.35 -3.40 -13.14
C MET A 18 0.07 -2.85 -13.03
N ILE A 19 0.47 -1.96 -13.95
CA ILE A 19 1.81 -1.36 -13.98
C ILE A 19 2.04 -0.47 -12.76
N LEU A 20 1.07 0.39 -12.41
CA LEU A 20 1.19 1.26 -11.23
C LEU A 20 1.34 0.44 -9.94
N GLN A 21 0.60 -0.67 -9.81
CA GLN A 21 0.74 -1.54 -8.65
C GLN A 21 2.07 -2.30 -8.63
N LEU A 22 2.60 -2.69 -9.80
CA LEU A 22 3.94 -3.28 -9.89
C LEU A 22 5.02 -2.29 -9.48
N MET A 23 4.93 -1.03 -9.94
CA MET A 23 5.86 0.03 -9.54
C MET A 23 5.80 0.28 -8.03
N ALA A 24 4.60 0.37 -7.46
CA ALA A 24 4.42 0.53 -6.02
C ALA A 24 5.04 -0.64 -5.23
N PHE A 25 4.84 -1.87 -5.69
CA PHE A 25 5.44 -3.06 -5.08
C PHE A 25 6.98 -3.02 -5.12
N VAL A 26 7.56 -2.71 -6.27
CA VAL A 26 9.03 -2.61 -6.43
C VAL A 26 9.60 -1.52 -5.52
N LEU A 27 8.98 -0.34 -5.45
CA LEU A 27 9.40 0.72 -4.52
C LEU A 27 9.30 0.28 -3.06
N GLY A 28 8.26 -0.46 -2.70
CA GLY A 28 8.11 -1.05 -1.36
C GLY A 28 9.23 -2.04 -1.02
N VAL A 29 9.58 -2.93 -1.95
CA VAL A 29 10.69 -3.88 -1.78
C VAL A 29 12.02 -3.16 -1.65
N VAL A 30 12.27 -2.12 -2.45
CA VAL A 30 13.49 -1.30 -2.33
C VAL A 30 13.58 -0.65 -0.95
N GLY A 31 12.47 -0.12 -0.42
CA GLY A 31 12.40 0.41 0.95
C GLY A 31 12.71 -0.64 2.00
N LEU A 32 12.21 -1.87 1.82
CA LEU A 32 12.50 -2.99 2.72
C LEU A 32 13.98 -3.40 2.68
N CYS A 33 14.57 -3.49 1.50
CA CYS A 33 16.00 -3.74 1.35
C CYS A 33 16.85 -2.63 2.02
N ALA A 34 16.41 -1.37 1.94
CA ALA A 34 17.11 -0.27 2.57
C ALA A 34 17.10 -0.35 4.10
N VAL A 35 15.98 -0.75 4.72
CA VAL A 35 15.92 -0.86 6.19
C VAL A 35 16.72 -2.05 6.72
N PHE A 36 16.65 -3.22 6.07
CA PHE A 36 17.47 -4.38 6.45
C PHE A 36 18.97 -4.07 6.31
N LYS A 37 19.37 -3.46 5.20
CA LYS A 37 20.77 -3.02 5.02
C LYS A 37 21.19 -2.02 6.10
N PHE A 38 20.30 -1.11 6.49
CA PHE A 38 20.60 -0.15 7.56
C PHE A 38 20.78 -0.86 8.91
N HIS A 39 19.91 -1.82 9.26
CA HIS A 39 20.04 -2.60 10.49
C HIS A 39 21.33 -3.42 10.52
N ASP A 40 21.69 -4.09 9.43
CA ASP A 40 22.97 -4.79 9.29
C ASP A 40 24.17 -3.86 9.54
N MET A 41 24.14 -2.65 8.96
CA MET A 41 25.23 -1.68 9.10
C MET A 41 25.43 -1.18 10.53
N ILE A 42 24.38 -1.16 11.35
CA ILE A 42 24.43 -0.70 12.74
C ILE A 42 24.35 -1.85 13.76
N ASN A 43 24.33 -3.11 13.30
CA ASN A 43 24.08 -4.31 14.11
C ASN A 43 22.81 -4.19 14.97
N ALA A 44 21.72 -3.65 14.41
CA ALA A 44 20.43 -3.61 15.07
C ALA A 44 19.66 -4.91 14.90
N GLU A 45 18.79 -5.22 15.86
CA GLU A 45 17.87 -6.34 15.76
C GLU A 45 16.78 -6.05 14.72
N ASP A 46 16.47 -7.06 13.91
CA ASP A 46 15.47 -6.98 12.86
C ASP A 46 14.08 -7.43 13.35
N VAL A 47 13.03 -6.89 12.71
CA VAL A 47 11.63 -7.37 12.79
C VAL A 47 11.08 -7.54 14.23
N TYR A 48 11.43 -6.66 15.17
CA TYR A 48 10.90 -6.72 16.54
C TYR A 48 9.69 -5.79 16.77
N SER A 49 9.51 -4.75 15.97
CA SER A 49 8.47 -3.75 16.20
C SER A 49 7.14 -4.09 15.52
N LEU A 50 6.02 -3.62 16.09
CA LEU A 50 4.69 -3.77 15.46
C LEU A 50 4.68 -3.17 14.04
N HIS A 51 5.37 -2.05 13.83
CA HIS A 51 5.53 -1.43 12.52
C HIS A 51 6.11 -2.43 11.50
N SER A 52 7.20 -3.11 11.86
CA SER A 52 7.86 -4.08 10.99
C SER A 52 6.98 -5.29 10.67
N TRP A 53 6.21 -5.81 11.64
CA TRP A 53 5.28 -6.93 11.44
C TRP A 53 4.16 -6.57 10.47
N ILE A 54 3.52 -5.41 10.65
CA ILE A 54 2.49 -4.93 9.73
C ILE A 54 3.11 -4.67 8.35
N GLY A 55 4.31 -4.08 8.27
CA GLY A 55 4.99 -3.77 7.02
C GLY A 55 5.31 -5.01 6.18
N ILE A 56 5.94 -6.04 6.77
CA ILE A 56 6.25 -7.29 6.08
C ILE A 56 4.97 -8.03 5.68
N GLY A 57 3.98 -8.06 6.56
CA GLY A 57 2.65 -8.61 6.25
C GLY A 57 2.01 -7.90 5.05
N THR A 58 2.09 -6.57 5.01
CA THR A 58 1.55 -5.75 3.91
C THR A 58 2.23 -6.07 2.59
N ILE A 59 3.57 -6.07 2.54
CA ILE A 59 4.32 -6.35 1.30
C ILE A 59 4.05 -7.78 0.81
N SER A 60 4.01 -8.76 1.71
CA SER A 60 3.72 -10.16 1.37
C SER A 60 2.31 -10.33 0.79
N LEU A 61 1.30 -9.75 1.44
CA LEU A 61 -0.09 -9.78 0.95
C LEU A 61 -0.25 -8.97 -0.34
N PHE A 62 0.50 -7.88 -0.52
CA PHE A 62 0.50 -7.10 -1.75
C PHE A 62 1.01 -7.93 -2.94
N ALA A 63 2.09 -8.70 -2.75
CA ALA A 63 2.60 -9.61 -3.78
C ALA A 63 1.54 -10.65 -4.19
N LEU A 64 0.90 -11.30 -3.21
CA LEU A 64 -0.17 -12.27 -3.45
C LEU A 64 -1.37 -11.64 -4.17
N GLN A 65 -1.77 -10.43 -3.74
CA GLN A 65 -2.86 -9.69 -4.35
C GLN A 65 -2.56 -9.33 -5.81
N TRP A 66 -1.33 -8.92 -6.10
CA TRP A 66 -0.90 -8.57 -7.46
C TRP A 66 -0.84 -9.81 -8.35
N LEU A 67 -0.24 -10.91 -7.89
CA LEU A 67 -0.19 -12.18 -8.63
C LEU A 67 -1.59 -12.76 -8.87
N GLY A 68 -2.45 -12.76 -7.86
CA GLY A 68 -3.84 -13.20 -7.96
C GLY A 68 -4.67 -12.32 -8.91
N GLY A 69 -4.42 -11.01 -8.91
CA GLY A 69 -5.03 -10.08 -9.86
C GLY A 69 -4.55 -10.31 -11.29
N LEU A 70 -3.26 -10.54 -11.48
CA LEU A 70 -2.65 -10.85 -12.78
C LEU A 70 -3.24 -12.14 -13.36
N SER A 71 -3.23 -13.23 -12.59
CA SER A 71 -3.75 -14.52 -13.05
C SER A 71 -5.26 -14.47 -13.33
N SER A 72 -6.04 -13.91 -12.41
CA SER A 72 -7.50 -13.93 -12.50
C SER A 72 -8.06 -12.96 -13.53
N PHE A 73 -7.44 -11.78 -13.71
CA PHE A 73 -7.98 -10.76 -14.60
C PHE A 73 -7.21 -10.62 -15.90
N MET A 74 -5.88 -10.75 -15.95
CA MET A 74 -5.14 -10.60 -17.21
C MET A 74 -5.10 -11.87 -18.05
N PHE A 75 -4.89 -13.03 -17.42
CA PHE A 75 -4.67 -14.29 -18.15
C PHE A 75 -5.88 -15.23 -18.18
N SER A 76 -6.81 -15.11 -17.23
CA SER A 76 -7.99 -15.96 -17.21
C SER A 76 -8.94 -15.64 -18.37
N LYS A 77 -9.32 -16.68 -19.12
CA LYS A 77 -10.41 -16.66 -20.10
C LYS A 77 -11.77 -17.02 -19.49
N SER A 78 -11.80 -17.45 -18.22
CA SER A 78 -13.02 -17.88 -17.52
C SER A 78 -13.71 -16.69 -16.87
N GLU A 79 -14.90 -16.34 -17.37
CA GLU A 79 -15.76 -15.31 -16.78
C GLU A 79 -16.20 -15.69 -15.34
N HIS A 80 -16.42 -16.98 -15.07
CA HIS A 80 -16.77 -17.46 -13.72
C HIS A 80 -15.65 -17.16 -12.70
N THR A 81 -14.39 -17.45 -13.05
CA THR A 81 -13.24 -17.16 -12.18
C THR A 81 -13.13 -15.65 -11.92
N ARG A 82 -13.30 -14.83 -12.95
CA ARG A 82 -13.26 -13.36 -12.82
C ARG A 82 -14.37 -12.84 -11.92
N ALA A 83 -15.59 -13.33 -12.10
CA ALA A 83 -16.74 -12.93 -11.28
C ALA A 83 -16.57 -13.31 -9.81
N SER A 84 -16.09 -14.52 -9.54
CA SER A 84 -15.86 -15.01 -8.17
C SER A 84 -14.72 -14.27 -7.46
N MET A 85 -13.63 -13.95 -8.17
CA MET A 85 -12.46 -13.29 -7.59
C MET A 85 -12.61 -11.78 -7.43
N LEU A 86 -13.50 -11.13 -8.19
CA LEU A 86 -13.70 -9.68 -8.16
C LEU A 86 -13.97 -9.10 -6.75
N PRO A 87 -14.92 -9.61 -5.94
CA PRO A 87 -15.18 -9.07 -4.60
C PRO A 87 -13.96 -9.22 -3.69
N TRP A 88 -13.27 -10.35 -3.73
CA TRP A 88 -12.04 -10.59 -2.97
C TRP A 88 -10.91 -9.66 -3.39
N HIS A 89 -10.77 -9.41 -4.69
CA HIS A 89 -9.76 -8.49 -5.19
C HIS A 89 -10.02 -7.04 -4.75
N ILE A 90 -11.28 -6.57 -4.80
CA ILE A 90 -11.60 -5.21 -4.34
C ILE A 90 -11.42 -5.10 -2.82
N CYS A 91 -11.93 -6.07 -2.05
CA CYS A 91 -11.82 -6.06 -0.58
C CYS A 91 -10.35 -6.13 -0.13
N GLY A 92 -9.57 -7.06 -0.68
CA GLY A 92 -8.15 -7.20 -0.38
C GLY A 92 -7.34 -5.96 -0.76
N GLY A 93 -7.64 -5.32 -1.89
CA GLY A 93 -7.01 -4.06 -2.28
C GLY A 93 -7.25 -2.93 -1.28
N ARG A 94 -8.49 -2.81 -0.74
CA ARG A 94 -8.82 -1.82 0.30
C ARG A 94 -8.15 -2.15 1.64
N ALA A 95 -8.13 -3.42 2.03
CA ALA A 95 -7.44 -3.86 3.23
C ALA A 95 -5.95 -3.51 3.18
N LEU A 96 -5.29 -3.76 2.04
CA LEU A 96 -3.88 -3.40 1.83
C LEU A 96 -3.64 -1.89 1.89
N LEU A 97 -4.58 -1.07 1.40
CA LEU A 97 -4.50 0.38 1.55
C LEU A 97 -4.44 0.76 3.04
N TYR A 98 -5.36 0.24 3.86
CA TYR A 98 -5.36 0.52 5.30
C TYR A 98 -4.13 -0.02 6.01
N MET A 99 -3.66 -1.22 5.67
CA MET A 99 -2.43 -1.76 6.24
C MET A 99 -1.22 -0.88 5.90
N SER A 100 -1.11 -0.40 4.66
CA SER A 100 -0.02 0.50 4.26
C SER A 100 -0.05 1.85 5.00
N ILE A 101 -1.25 2.40 5.24
CA ILE A 101 -1.42 3.61 6.06
C ILE A 101 -0.99 3.33 7.50
N ALA A 102 -1.45 2.23 8.10
CA ALA A 102 -1.08 1.85 9.46
C ALA A 102 0.44 1.65 9.59
N THR A 103 1.07 0.97 8.63
CA THR A 103 2.53 0.83 8.55
C THR A 103 3.21 2.19 8.47
N ALA A 104 2.77 3.09 7.58
CA ALA A 104 3.39 4.41 7.44
C ALA A 104 3.27 5.25 8.73
N LEU A 105 2.09 5.29 9.34
CA LEU A 105 1.84 6.05 10.58
C LEU A 105 2.65 5.50 11.76
N THR A 106 2.67 4.19 11.94
CA THR A 106 3.45 3.54 13.01
C THR A 106 4.96 3.75 12.80
N GLY A 107 5.45 3.72 11.56
CA GLY A 107 6.87 3.96 11.24
C GLY A 107 7.29 5.41 11.48
N LEU A 108 6.44 6.38 11.12
CA LEU A 108 6.69 7.79 11.43
C LEU A 108 6.74 8.03 12.96
N MET A 109 5.80 7.43 13.69
CA MET A 109 5.74 7.53 15.15
C MET A 109 6.97 6.88 15.81
N GLU A 110 7.35 5.68 15.38
CA GLU A 110 8.54 4.98 15.85
C GLU A 110 9.80 5.80 15.61
N LYS A 111 9.98 6.34 14.40
CA LYS A 111 11.15 7.16 14.07
C LYS A 111 11.19 8.47 14.85
N ALA A 112 10.05 9.16 15.01
CA ALA A 112 9.96 10.37 15.83
C ALA A 112 10.31 10.07 17.30
N THR A 113 9.91 8.90 17.80
CA THR A 113 10.24 8.44 19.15
C THR A 113 11.73 8.17 19.31
N PHE A 114 12.35 7.47 18.35
CA PHE A 114 13.80 7.21 18.38
C PHE A 114 14.63 8.50 18.31
N LEU A 115 14.17 9.49 17.54
CA LEU A 115 14.81 10.81 17.46
C LEU A 115 14.41 11.76 18.61
N GLN A 116 13.55 11.32 19.54
CA GLN A 116 13.08 12.10 20.69
C GLN A 116 12.44 13.46 20.29
N PHE A 117 11.72 13.48 19.17
CA PHE A 117 10.99 14.65 18.70
C PHE A 117 9.79 14.92 19.61
N ARG A 118 9.97 15.82 20.60
CA ARG A 118 8.92 16.21 21.56
C ARG A 118 8.18 17.48 21.17
N HIS A 119 8.94 18.55 20.91
CA HIS A 119 8.42 19.85 20.51
C HIS A 119 9.39 20.48 19.52
N GLY A 120 8.89 20.97 18.39
CA GLY A 120 9.74 21.57 17.36
C GLY A 120 9.16 21.45 15.96
N ARG A 121 9.77 22.19 15.03
CA ARG A 121 9.32 22.27 13.62
C ARG A 121 9.31 20.90 12.96
N GLU A 122 10.30 20.06 13.25
CA GLU A 122 10.40 18.69 12.70
C GLU A 122 9.28 17.78 13.24
N ALA A 123 8.98 17.85 14.55
CA ALA A 123 7.88 17.09 15.14
C ALA A 123 6.53 17.48 14.52
N HIS A 124 6.27 18.79 14.34
CA HIS A 124 5.07 19.27 13.67
C HIS A 124 4.99 18.82 12.21
N LEU A 125 6.10 18.85 11.48
CA LEU A 125 6.16 18.41 10.09
C LEU A 125 5.86 16.90 9.97
N VAL A 126 6.45 16.06 10.82
CA VAL A 126 6.20 14.61 10.83
C VAL A 126 4.74 14.30 11.17
N ASN A 127 4.17 14.97 12.17
CA ASN A 127 2.75 14.80 12.52
C ASN A 127 1.82 15.25 11.40
N PHE A 128 2.12 16.39 10.76
CA PHE A 128 1.36 16.88 9.62
C PHE A 128 1.45 15.93 8.42
N MET A 129 2.63 15.36 8.15
CA MET A 129 2.81 14.32 7.13
C MET A 129 1.96 13.09 7.43
N GLY A 130 1.98 12.60 8.67
CA GLY A 130 1.14 11.48 9.10
C GLY A 130 -0.35 11.76 8.88
N LEU A 131 -0.83 12.93 9.32
CA LEU A 131 -2.22 13.33 9.10
C LEU A 131 -2.56 13.42 7.60
N SER A 132 -1.65 13.95 6.78
CA SER A 132 -1.83 14.05 5.33
C SER A 132 -1.95 12.67 4.67
N ILE A 133 -1.12 11.70 5.06
CA ILE A 133 -1.20 10.31 4.59
C ILE A 133 -2.54 9.68 4.96
N LEU A 134 -2.98 9.86 6.21
CA LEU A 134 -4.25 9.32 6.70
C LEU A 134 -5.44 9.89 5.89
N LEU A 135 -5.51 11.22 5.78
CA LEU A 135 -6.58 11.89 5.03
C LEU A 135 -6.57 11.49 3.56
N PHE A 136 -5.40 11.47 2.92
CA PHE A 136 -5.26 11.01 1.54
C PHE A 136 -5.81 9.59 1.36
N GLY A 137 -5.43 8.67 2.24
CA GLY A 137 -5.92 7.30 2.24
C GLY A 137 -7.44 7.19 2.36
N ILE A 138 -8.04 7.97 3.27
CA ILE A 138 -9.50 8.04 3.44
C ILE A 138 -10.18 8.54 2.16
N PHE A 139 -9.69 9.64 1.57
CA PHE A 139 -10.28 10.18 0.33
C PHE A 139 -10.14 9.22 -0.85
N VAL A 140 -9.01 8.51 -0.96
CA VAL A 140 -8.82 7.46 -1.96
C VAL A 140 -9.84 6.34 -1.77
N ASP A 141 -10.03 5.87 -0.54
CA ASP A 141 -11.01 4.81 -0.26
C ASP A 141 -12.45 5.26 -0.55
N LEU A 142 -12.83 6.47 -0.11
CA LEU A 142 -14.14 7.07 -0.42
C LEU A 142 -14.37 7.18 -1.93
N SER A 143 -13.36 7.59 -2.69
CA SER A 143 -13.46 7.66 -4.16
C SER A 143 -13.74 6.30 -4.80
N VAL A 144 -13.20 5.22 -4.23
CA VAL A 144 -13.42 3.85 -4.72
C VAL A 144 -14.78 3.31 -4.26
N ALA A 145 -15.20 3.62 -3.03
CA ALA A 145 -16.47 3.18 -2.48
C ALA A 145 -17.66 3.89 -3.17
N LEU A 146 -17.59 5.22 -3.32
CA LEU A 146 -18.62 6.04 -3.94
C LEU A 146 -18.74 5.81 -5.44
N ALA A 147 -17.66 5.37 -6.11
CA ALA A 147 -17.69 5.00 -7.53
C ALA A 147 -18.60 3.79 -7.86
N ARG A 148 -19.18 3.12 -6.86
CA ARG A 148 -20.23 2.10 -7.05
C ARG A 148 -21.64 2.69 -7.16
N TYR A 149 -21.83 3.93 -6.70
CA TYR A 149 -23.13 4.61 -6.65
C TYR A 149 -23.30 5.66 -7.76
N VAL A 150 -22.25 5.92 -8.55
CA VAL A 150 -22.21 6.87 -9.68
C VAL A 150 -21.72 6.14 -10.92
#